data_AF-A0A938RBE3-F1
#
_entry.id   AF-A0A938RBE3-F1
#
_cell.length_a   1.000
_cell.length_b   1.000
_cell.length_c   1.000
_cell.angle_alpha   90.00
_cell.angle_beta   90.00
_cell.angle_gamma   90.00
#
_symmetry.space_group_name_H-M   'P 1'
#
loop_
_entity.id
_entity.type
_entity.pdbx_description
1 polymer ?
#
loop_
_entity_poly.entity_id
_entity_poly.type
_entity_poly.pdbx_seq_one_letter_code
_entity_poly.pdbx_strand_id
1 'polypeptide(L)'
;VVKTFSPFMIKKSDGERKKGEEAAQQALQIIHEYVDKHFEDMGAQFAQEALKIHHGEAEKRNIRGTATTEEEVILKEEGVQFVKIPIVKRLLN
;
A
#
# COMPACT_ATOMS: atom_id res chain seq x y z
N VAL A 1 53.33 -6.88 2.06
CA VAL A 1 52.30 -7.37 3.02
C VAL A 1 50.98 -7.41 2.30
N VAL A 2 50.54 -8.59 1.83
CA VAL A 2 49.28 -8.74 1.08
C VAL A 2 48.17 -8.91 2.10
N LYS A 3 47.22 -7.97 2.13
CA LYS A 3 46.04 -8.04 3.00
C LYS A 3 45.05 -9.00 2.35
N THR A 4 44.96 -10.21 2.88
CA THR A 4 43.97 -11.22 2.47
C THR A 4 42.58 -10.73 2.84
N PHE A 5 41.76 -10.40 1.84
CA PHE A 5 40.32 -10.24 2.03
C PHE A 5 39.70 -11.64 2.00
N SER A 6 39.28 -12.13 3.17
CA SER A 6 38.58 -13.41 3.30
C SER A 6 37.28 -13.43 2.48
N PRO A 7 36.95 -14.55 1.80
CA PRO A 7 35.82 -14.67 0.87
C PRO A 7 34.47 -14.97 1.55
N PHE A 8 34.33 -14.69 2.85
CA PHE A 8 33.05 -14.87 3.54
C PHE A 8 32.10 -13.71 3.21
N MET A 9 31.69 -13.63 1.95
CA MET A 9 30.45 -12.95 1.56
C MET A 9 29.28 -13.69 2.21
N ILE A 10 28.49 -12.93 2.95
CA ILE A 10 27.28 -13.34 3.65
C ILE A 10 26.31 -13.97 2.64
N LYS A 11 26.33 -15.29 2.52
CA LYS A 11 25.27 -16.06 1.85
C LYS A 11 24.08 -16.07 2.80
N LYS A 12 23.32 -14.96 2.83
CA LYS A 12 22.01 -14.93 3.46
C LYS A 12 21.16 -15.98 2.76
N SER A 13 20.80 -17.03 3.49
CA SER A 13 20.23 -18.24 2.91
C SER A 13 18.88 -17.94 2.26
N ASP A 14 18.57 -18.58 1.14
CA ASP A 14 17.30 -18.37 0.42
C ASP A 14 16.07 -18.65 1.30
N GLY A 15 16.21 -19.42 2.38
CA GLY A 15 15.16 -19.65 3.38
C GLY A 15 14.79 -18.41 4.21
N GLU A 16 15.76 -17.54 4.53
CA GLU A 16 15.48 -16.30 5.27
C GLU A 16 14.78 -15.25 4.39
N ARG A 17 15.10 -15.24 3.08
CA ARG A 17 14.42 -14.37 2.10
C ARG A 17 12.96 -14.80 1.91
N LYS A 18 12.73 -16.10 1.70
CA LYS A 18 11.38 -16.67 1.55
C LYS A 18 10.48 -16.41 2.76
N LYS A 19 11.00 -16.61 3.98
CA LYS A 19 10.25 -16.33 5.22
C LYS A 19 9.88 -14.84 5.36
N GLY A 20 10.76 -13.94 4.91
CA GLY A 20 10.48 -12.49 4.90
C GLY A 20 9.40 -12.11 3.87
N GLU A 21 9.44 -12.70 2.68
CA GLU A 21 8.44 -12.50 1.63
C GLU A 21 7.05 -13.02 2.05
N GLU A 22 6.99 -14.21 2.64
CA GLU A 22 5.75 -14.80 3.16
C GLU A 22 5.13 -13.93 4.27
N ALA A 23 5.94 -13.43 5.20
CA ALA A 23 5.47 -12.52 6.25
C ALA A 23 4.93 -11.20 5.67
N ALA A 24 5.58 -10.64 4.65
CA ALA A 24 5.11 -9.43 3.97
C ALA A 24 3.79 -9.66 3.22
N GLN A 25 3.62 -10.81 2.56
CA GLN A 25 2.37 -11.18 1.90
C GLN A 25 1.22 -11.33 2.89
N GLN A 26 1.46 -12.01 4.03
CA GLN A 26 0.47 -12.14 5.10
C GLN A 26 0.07 -10.78 5.67
N ALA A 27 1.03 -9.89 5.91
CA ALA A 27 0.77 -8.54 6.38
C ALA A 27 -0.09 -7.73 5.38
N LEU A 28 0.24 -7.79 4.08
CA LEU A 28 -0.57 -7.16 3.04
C LEU A 28 -2.00 -7.72 3.02
N GLN A 29 -2.17 -9.02 3.17
CA GLN A 29 -3.49 -9.64 3.18
C GLN A 29 -4.34 -9.17 4.36
N ILE A 30 -3.74 -9.05 5.55
CA ILE A 30 -4.42 -8.51 6.74
C ILE A 30 -4.83 -7.04 6.51
N ILE A 31 -3.96 -6.22 5.90
CA ILE A 31 -4.27 -4.83 5.56
C ILE A 31 -5.44 -4.76 4.58
N HIS A 32 -5.41 -5.56 3.52
CA HIS A 32 -6.50 -5.64 2.54
C HIS A 32 -7.82 -6.04 3.19
N GLU A 33 -7.83 -7.07 4.04
CA GLU A 33 -9.04 -7.51 4.74
C GLU A 33 -9.58 -6.46 5.72
N TYR A 34 -8.69 -5.74 6.40
CA TYR A 34 -9.08 -4.66 7.30
C TYR A 34 -9.72 -3.50 6.53
N VAL A 35 -9.09 -3.07 5.43
CA VAL A 35 -9.64 -2.02 4.56
C VAL A 35 -10.96 -2.48 3.95
N ASP A 36 -11.05 -3.73 3.49
CA ASP A 36 -12.27 -4.35 2.96
C ASP A 36 -13.47 -4.25 3.91
N LYS A 37 -13.24 -4.47 5.21
CA LYS A 37 -14.30 -4.50 6.22
C LYS A 37 -14.64 -3.13 6.81
N HIS A 38 -13.69 -2.20 6.84
CA HIS A 38 -13.81 -0.97 7.62
C HIS A 38 -13.86 0.32 6.78
N PHE A 39 -13.68 0.23 5.45
CA PHE A 39 -13.66 1.36 4.54
C PHE A 39 -14.76 1.22 3.50
N GLU A 40 -15.46 2.31 3.23
CA GLU A 40 -16.46 2.40 2.17
C GLU A 40 -15.76 2.45 0.80
N ASP A 41 -16.18 1.61 -0.15
CA ASP A 41 -15.58 1.55 -1.49
C ASP A 41 -16.25 2.53 -2.45
N MET A 42 -15.52 3.60 -2.78
CA MET A 42 -15.94 4.65 -3.71
C MET A 42 -15.56 4.34 -5.16
N GLY A 43 -14.79 3.28 -5.41
CA GLY A 43 -14.26 2.97 -6.74
C GLY A 43 -13.57 4.18 -7.38
N ALA A 44 -13.97 4.54 -8.59
CA ALA A 44 -13.43 5.67 -9.34
C ALA A 44 -13.80 7.05 -8.77
N GLN A 45 -14.75 7.14 -7.84
CA GLN A 45 -15.14 8.42 -7.22
C GLN A 45 -14.29 8.79 -5.99
N PHE A 46 -13.27 7.98 -5.66
CA PHE A 46 -12.44 8.19 -4.48
C PHE A 46 -11.87 9.61 -4.40
N ALA A 47 -11.30 10.14 -5.48
CA ALA A 47 -10.69 11.47 -5.47
C ALA A 47 -11.72 12.57 -5.17
N GLN A 48 -12.89 12.50 -5.81
CA GLN A 48 -13.97 13.45 -5.58
C GLN A 48 -14.47 13.41 -4.13
N GLU A 49 -14.72 12.22 -3.58
CA GLU A 49 -15.22 12.07 -2.21
C GLU A 49 -14.16 12.47 -1.17
N ALA A 50 -12.88 12.17 -1.42
CA ALA A 50 -11.79 12.57 -0.55
C ALA A 50 -11.67 14.10 -0.44
N LEU A 51 -11.83 14.82 -1.56
CA LEU A 51 -11.86 16.30 -1.57
C LEU A 51 -13.05 16.84 -0.78
N LYS A 52 -14.26 16.30 -1.00
CA LYS A 52 -15.45 16.72 -0.23
C LYS A 52 -15.25 16.54 1.28
N ILE A 53 -14.69 15.40 1.70
CA ILE A 53 -14.39 15.14 3.12
C ILE A 53 -13.32 16.10 3.64
N HIS A 54 -12.30 16.41 2.83
CA HIS A 54 -11.23 17.35 3.19
C HIS A 54 -11.76 18.77 3.42
N HIS A 55 -12.64 19.26 2.53
CA HIS A 55 -13.25 20.59 2.65
C HIS A 55 -14.43 20.65 3.64
N GLY A 56 -14.87 19.50 4.18
CA GLY A 56 -16.00 19.42 5.11
C GLY A 56 -17.37 19.48 4.43
N GLU A 57 -17.44 19.26 3.12
CA GLU A 57 -18.68 19.17 2.34
C GLU A 57 -19.37 17.80 2.49
N ALA A 58 -18.65 16.79 2.97
CA ALA A 58 -19.17 15.46 3.26
C ALA A 58 -18.77 14.99 4.66
N GLU A 59 -19.55 14.06 5.22
CA GLU A 59 -19.27 13.47 6.53
C GLU A 59 -17.93 12.73 6.54
N LYS A 60 -17.12 12.97 7.59
CA LYS A 60 -15.85 12.29 7.80
C LYS A 60 -16.06 10.80 8.05
N ARG A 61 -15.55 9.98 7.14
CA ARG A 61 -15.59 8.51 7.21
C ARG A 61 -14.39 7.91 6.47
N ASN A 62 -14.12 6.63 6.73
CA ASN A 62 -13.05 5.89 6.09
C ASN A 62 -13.49 5.49 4.68
N ILE A 63 -12.80 5.99 3.65
CA ILE A 63 -13.08 5.66 2.25
C ILE A 63 -11.88 5.04 1.56
N ARG A 64 -12.14 4.13 0.62
CA ARG A 64 -11.14 3.57 -0.28
C ARG A 64 -11.63 3.66 -1.73
N GLY A 65 -10.72 3.46 -2.66
CA GLY A 65 -11.06 3.33 -4.08
C GLY A 65 -9.83 3.51 -4.95
N THR A 66 -10.06 3.89 -6.19
CA THR A 66 -9.03 4.08 -7.21
C THR A 66 -8.95 5.54 -7.60
N ALA A 67 -7.74 6.02 -7.86
CA ALA A 67 -7.49 7.34 -8.41
C ALA A 67 -6.53 7.22 -9.60
N THR A 68 -6.66 8.11 -10.59
CA THR A 68 -5.67 8.27 -11.64
C THR A 68 -4.44 9.03 -11.12
N THR A 69 -3.36 9.02 -11.89
CA THR A 69 -2.15 9.78 -11.53
C THR A 69 -2.43 11.28 -11.43
N GLU A 70 -3.26 11.80 -12.32
CA GLU A 70 -3.68 13.22 -12.33
C GLU A 70 -4.49 13.55 -11.06
N GLU A 71 -5.46 12.71 -10.71
CA GLU A 71 -6.26 12.87 -9.50
C GLU A 71 -5.40 12.83 -8.24
N GLU A 72 -4.41 11.94 -8.17
CA GLU A 72 -3.49 11.89 -7.04
C GLU A 72 -2.63 13.15 -6.89
N VAL A 73 -2.26 13.80 -8.00
CA VAL A 73 -1.56 15.09 -7.95
C VAL A 73 -2.47 16.14 -7.34
N ILE A 74 -3.71 16.23 -7.79
CA ILE A 74 -4.72 17.16 -7.25
C ILE A 74 -4.90 16.91 -5.75
N LEU A 75 -5.08 15.65 -5.34
CA LEU A 75 -5.22 15.30 -3.92
C LEU A 75 -4.02 15.76 -3.09
N LYS A 76 -2.79 15.64 -3.60
CA LYS A 76 -1.59 16.11 -2.90
C LYS A 76 -1.50 17.63 -2.84
N GLU A 77 -1.83 18.31 -3.94
CA GLU A 77 -1.82 19.78 -4.02
C GLU A 77 -2.84 20.40 -3.06
N GLU A 78 -4.02 19.79 -2.93
CA GLU A 78 -5.05 20.17 -1.97
C GLU A 78 -4.72 19.74 -0.53
N GLY A 79 -3.65 18.95 -0.31
CA GLY A 79 -3.23 18.52 1.02
C GLY A 79 -4.03 17.34 1.60
N VAL A 80 -4.71 16.58 0.73
CA VAL A 80 -5.39 15.33 1.11
C VAL A 80 -4.35 14.22 1.33
N GLN A 81 -4.36 13.65 2.54
CA GLN A 81 -3.48 12.53 2.88
C GLN A 81 -4.12 11.20 2.46
N PHE A 82 -3.38 10.39 1.70
CA PHE A 82 -3.79 9.06 1.31
C PHE A 82 -2.62 8.09 1.26
N VAL A 83 -2.92 6.79 1.28
CA VAL A 83 -1.94 5.71 1.17
C VAL A 83 -2.30 4.83 -0.02
N LYS A 84 -1.29 4.42 -0.79
CA LYS A 84 -1.46 3.43 -1.85
C LYS A 84 -1.21 2.04 -1.31
N ILE A 85 -2.19 1.16 -1.51
CA ILE A 85 -2.07 -0.25 -1.14
C ILE A 85 -1.81 -1.06 -2.43
N PRO A 86 -0.69 -1.81 -2.52
CA PRO A 86 -0.42 -2.64 -3.68
C PRO A 86 -1.53 -3.70 -3.87
N ILE A 87 -2.03 -3.82 -5.10
CA ILE A 87 -2.97 -4.88 -5.45
C ILE A 87 -2.17 -6.18 -5.56
N VAL A 88 -2.32 -7.05 -4.56
CA VAL A 88 -1.88 -8.44 -4.69
C VAL A 88 -2.93 -9.14 -5.55
N LYS A 89 -2.57 -9.51 -6.78
CA LYS A 89 -3.42 -10.38 -7.61
C LYS A 89 -3.64 -11.64 -6.81
N ARG A 90 -4.83 -11.80 -6.21
CA ARG A 90 -5.27 -13.08 -5.67
C ARG A 90 -5.26 -14.02 -6.87
N LEU A 91 -4.23 -14.85 -6.99
CA LEU A 91 -4.25 -15.95 -7.94
C LEU A 91 -5.46 -16.78 -7.53
N LEU A 92 -6.56 -16.60 -8.25
CA LEU A 92 -7.78 -17.37 -8.06
C LEU A 92 -7.39 -18.81 -8.38
N ASN A 93 -7.34 -19.64 -7.36
CA ASN A 93 -7.32 -21.10 -7.50
C ASN A 93 -8.74 -21.60 -7.63
#